data_AF-A5PB58-F1
#
_entry.id   AF-A5PB58-F1
#
_cell.length_a   1.000
_cell.length_b   1.000
_cell.length_c   1.000
_cell.angle_alpha   90.00
_cell.angle_beta   90.00
_cell.angle_gamma   90.00
#
_symmetry.space_group_name_H-M   'P 1'
#
loop_
_entity.id
_entity.type
_entity.pdbx_description
1 polymer ?
#
loop_
_entity_poly.entity_id
_entity_poly.type
_entity_poly.pdbx_seq_one_letter_code
_entity_poly.pdbx_strand_id
1 'polypeptide(L)' 'MGWLITLALTALSFGFLYFSKQCSRQALEICAAALLIGIAGYAWQGSPEMEGNPVSRAIPR' A
#
# COMPACT_ATOMS: atom_id res chain seq x y z
N MET A 1 -8.26 2.50 -9.96
CA MET A 1 -8.69 3.00 -8.63
C MET A 1 -7.83 2.53 -7.45
N GLY A 2 -7.08 1.43 -7.53
CA GLY A 2 -6.34 0.91 -6.37
C GLY A 2 -5.23 1.81 -5.86
N TRP A 3 -4.59 2.61 -6.72
CA TRP A 3 -3.58 3.60 -6.30
C TRP A 3 -4.14 4.66 -5.34
N LEU A 4 -5.38 5.10 -5.56
CA LEU A 4 -6.04 6.05 -4.67
C LEU A 4 -6.24 5.46 -3.28
N ILE A 5 -6.60 4.17 -3.20
CA ILE A 5 -6.77 3.46 -1.92
C ILE A 5 -5.42 3.32 -1.22
N THR A 6 -4.37 2.91 -1.94
CA THR A 6 -3.02 2.79 -1.38
C THR A 6 -2.54 4.13 -0.82
N LEU A 7 -2.64 5.21 -1.59
CA LEU A 7 -2.22 6.54 -1.15
C LEU A 7 -3.06 7.07 0.01
N ALA A 8 -4.39 6.88 -0.05
CA ALA A 8 -5.28 7.30 1.03
C ALA A 8 -4.97 6.56 2.33
N LEU A 9 -4.79 5.23 2.29
CA LEU A 9 -4.46 4.44 3.46
C LEU A 9 -3.11 4.84 4.05
N THR A 10 -2.08 5.01 3.21
CA THR A 10 -0.76 5.48 3.66
C THR A 10 -0.84 6.86 4.33
N ALA A 11 -1.54 7.81 3.71
CA ALA A 11 -1.70 9.15 4.26
C ALA A 11 -2.49 9.14 5.57
N LEU A 12 -3.55 8.33 5.66
CA LEU A 12 -4.35 8.20 6.88
C LEU A 12 -3.55 7.54 8.02
N SER A 13 -2.82 6.46 7.74
CA SER A 13 -1.99 5.79 8.75
C SER A 13 -0.89 6.72 9.29
N PHE A 14 -0.14 7.38 8.41
CA PHE A 14 0.88 8.33 8.83
C PHE A 14 0.28 9.56 9.52
N GLY A 15 -0.79 10.10 8.95
CA GLY A 15 -1.51 11.26 9.50
C GLY A 15 -2.00 10.99 10.92
N PHE A 16 -2.61 9.82 11.18
CA PHE A 16 -3.06 9.45 12.51
C PHE A 16 -1.91 9.41 13.52
N LEU A 17 -0.78 8.81 13.16
CA LEU A 17 0.42 8.78 14.01
C LEU A 17 0.98 10.19 14.26
N TYR A 18 1.04 11.02 13.22
CA TYR A 18 1.56 12.38 13.31
C TYR A 18 0.67 13.30 14.16
N PHE A 19 -0.65 13.22 14.00
CA PHE A 19 -1.62 14.02 14.75
C PHE A 19 -1.87 13.52 16.17
N SER A 20 -1.59 12.24 16.46
CA SER A 20 -1.64 11.69 17.82
C SER A 20 -0.68 12.41 18.78
N LYS A 21 0.43 12.99 18.27
CA LYS A 21 1.51 13.64 19.06
C LYS A 21 2.16 12.74 20.12
N GLN A 22 1.80 11.46 20.18
CA GLN A 22 2.36 10.47 21.10
C GLN A 22 3.66 9.84 20.56
N CYS A 23 3.93 9.96 19.27
CA CYS A 23 5.10 9.36 18.64
C CYS A 23 6.30 10.30 18.65
N SER A 24 7.48 9.77 18.96
CA SER A 24 8.75 10.50 18.79
C SER A 24 9.03 10.75 17.30
N ARG A 25 9.85 11.76 17.00
CA ARG A 25 10.26 12.07 15.61
C ARG A 25 10.89 10.86 14.93
N GLN A 26 11.74 10.13 15.64
CA GLN A 26 12.39 8.92 15.11
C GLN A 26 11.39 7.83 14.77
N ALA A 27 10.38 7.61 15.62
CA ALA A 27 9.31 6.64 15.32
C ALA A 27 8.54 7.03 14.05
N LEU A 28 8.23 8.32 13.89
CA LEU A 28 7.56 8.83 12.68
C LEU A 28 8.43 8.65 11.42
N GLU A 29 9.73 8.92 11.50
CA GLU A 29 10.66 8.72 10.37
C GLU A 29 10.72 7.25 9.94
N ILE A 30 10.81 6.32 10.89
CA ILE A 30 10.82 4.88 10.60
C ILE A 30 9.48 4.45 10.00
N CYS A 31 8.36 4.92 10.54
CA CYS A 31 7.04 4.63 9.98
C CYS A 31 6.89 5.18 8.54
N ALA A 32 7.35 6.40 8.28
CA ALA A 32 7.33 6.98 6.94
C ALA A 32 8.18 6.14 5.97
N ALA A 33 9.39 5.74 6.37
CA ALA A 33 10.25 4.88 5.57
C ALA A 33 9.58 3.53 5.26
N ALA A 34 8.98 2.89 6.26
CA ALA A 34 8.27 1.63 6.09
C ALA A 34 7.08 1.76 5.12
N LEU A 35 6.31 2.85 5.21
CA LEU A 35 5.19 3.12 4.31
C LEU A 35 5.66 3.34 2.87
N LEU A 36 6.75 4.11 2.66
CA LEU A 36 7.32 4.33 1.34
C LEU A 36 7.86 3.03 0.72
N ILE A 37 8.54 2.21 1.51
CA ILE A 37 9.02 0.89 1.08
C ILE A 37 7.82 -0.01 0.70
N GLY A 38 6.75 0.00 1.49
CA GLY A 38 5.53 -0.74 1.19
C GLY A 38 4.90 -0.32 -0.14
N ILE A 39 4.79 0.98 -0.41
CA ILE A 39 4.28 1.50 -1.69
C ILE A 39 5.20 1.09 -2.83
N ALA A 40 6.52 1.23 -2.68
CA ALA A 40 7.49 0.85 -3.70
C ALA A 40 7.45 -0.65 -4.00
N GLY A 41 7.33 -1.49 -2.97
CA GLY A 41 7.19 -2.94 -3.12
C GLY A 41 5.87 -3.33 -3.78
N TYR A 42 4.78 -2.62 -3.47
CA TYR A 42 3.50 -2.80 -4.17
C TYR A 42 3.61 -2.43 -5.65
N ALA A 43 4.25 -1.29 -5.95
CA ALA A 43 4.48 -0.84 -7.31
C ALA A 43 5.35 -1.81 -8.13
N TRP A 44 6.33 -2.44 -7.49
CA TRP A 44 7.18 -3.45 -8.12
C TRP A 44 6.42 -4.75 -8.43
N GLN A 45 5.49 -5.14 -7.57
CA GLN A 45 4.73 -6.39 -7.72
C GLN A 45 3.66 -6.32 -8.82
N GLY A 46 3.25 -5.12 -9.22
CA GLY A 46 2.30 -4.94 -10.32
C GLY A 46 1.48 -3.67 -10.17
N SER A 47 0.41 -3.55 -10.96
CA SER A 47 -0.50 -2.41 -10.88
C SER A 47 -1.94 -2.85 -10.58
N PRO A 48 -2.70 -2.06 -9.79
CA PRO A 48 -4.11 -2.34 -9.50
C PRO A 48 -5.02 -2.28 -10.73
N GLU A 49 -4.53 -1.73 -11.84
CA GLU A 49 -5.29 -1.66 -13.09
C GLU A 49 -5.02 -2.87 -14.01
N MET A 50 -4.23 -3.86 -13.56
CA MET A 50 -4.06 -5.11 -14.31
C MET A 50 -5.40 -5.81 -14.45
N GLU A 51 -5.76 -6.17 -15.68
CA GLU A 51 -6.98 -6.93 -15.97
C GLU A 51 -6.94 -8.26 -15.22
N GLY A 52 -8.04 -8.59 -14.54
CA GLY A 52 -8.19 -9.90 -13.93
C GLY A 52 -8.08 -10.97 -15.02
N ASN A 53 -7.16 -11.92 -14.84
CA ASN A 53 -7.01 -13.07 -15.74
C ASN A 53 -7.76 -14.27 -15.13
N PRO A 54 -9.07 -14.44 -15.40
CA PRO A 54 -9.80 -15.59 -14.90
C PRO A 54 -9.21 -16.86 -15.50
N VAL A 55 -8.69 -17.74 -14.63
CA VAL A 55 -8.24 -19.06 -15.05
C VAL A 55 -9.48 -19.86 -15.44
N SER A 56 -9.79 -19.88 -16.73
CA SER A 56 -10.83 -20.75 -17.26
C SER A 56 -10.38 -22.19 -16.99
N ARG A 57 -11.09 -22.88 -16.10
CA ARG A 57 -10.82 -24.29 -15.78
C ARG A 57 -10.95 -25.09 -17.07
N ALA A 58 -9.83 -25.48 -17.66
CA ALA A 58 -9.83 -26.43 -18.77
C ALA A 58 -10.43 -27.74 -18.24
N ILE A 59 -11.64 -28.08 -18.69
CA ILE A 59 -12.22 -29.40 -18.46
C ILE A 59 -11.47 -30.36 -19.40
N PRO A 60 -10.67 -31.30 -18.87
CA PRO A 60 -10.00 -32.28 -19.72
C PRO A 60 -11.06 -33.12 -20.45
N ARG A 61 -10.93 -33.24 -21.77
CA ARG A 61 -11.73 -34.15 -22.61
C ARG A 61 -11.18 -35.56 -22.55
#